data_AF-A0A846QEP6-F1
#
_entry.id   AF-A0A846QEP6-F1
#
_cell.length_a   1.000
_cell.length_b   1.000
_cell.length_c   1.000
_cell.angle_alpha   90.00
_cell.angle_beta   90.00
_cell.angle_gamma   90.00
#
_symmetry.space_group_name_H-M   'P 1'
#
loop_
_entity.id
_entity.type
_entity.pdbx_description
1 polymer ?
#
loop_
_entity_poly.entity_id
_entity_poly.type
_entity_poly.pdbx_seq_one_letter_code
_entity_poly.pdbx_strand_id
1 'polypeptide(L)'
;MTRRESAMTGVFFEGADGRRYRRVAGGLAWPGRGRPGFLVVVGEDLHEDADFGVRHLHRLAESAQWQGESFMHPEPLLRCALELSRQWLVPVWHAPQSIFERTALRELNAQLERDRGARVRVVAPPHYYDGNALVLYNAMVRKRVATQKTLHFGESLIPNDLATFPPDLSGVDFDDHPPAAALFCAVAALDLTHPRPAIRRGRSAGPADAVGGY
;
A
#
# COMPACT_ATOMS: atom_id res chain seq x y z
N MET A 1 3.66 -14.08 5.09
CA MET A 1 4.91 -13.32 4.85
C MET A 1 5.69 -13.18 6.14
N THR A 2 7.03 -13.14 6.10
CA THR A 2 7.85 -12.98 7.31
C THR A 2 8.69 -11.70 7.25
N ARG A 3 8.82 -10.99 8.37
CA ARG A 3 9.72 -9.83 8.49
C ARG A 3 11.07 -10.33 8.98
N ARG A 4 12.15 -9.93 8.31
CA ARG A 4 13.53 -10.30 8.64
C ARG A 4 14.43 -9.07 8.71
N GLU A 5 15.57 -9.23 9.35
CA GLU A 5 16.61 -8.21 9.46
C GLU A 5 17.95 -8.80 9.07
N SER A 6 18.74 -8.02 8.33
CA SER A 6 20.09 -8.35 7.91
C SER A 6 21.01 -7.17 8.17
N ALA A 7 22.22 -7.45 8.65
CA ALA A 7 23.22 -6.42 8.93
C ALA A 7 23.62 -5.61 7.68
N MET A 8 23.51 -6.19 6.48
CA MET A 8 23.86 -5.53 5.22
C MET A 8 22.70 -4.78 4.58
N THR A 9 21.47 -5.30 4.65
CA THR A 9 20.32 -4.77 3.91
C THR A 9 19.24 -4.13 4.78
N GLY A 10 19.38 -4.21 6.11
CA GLY A 10 18.39 -3.74 7.06
C GLY A 10 17.16 -4.66 7.13
N VAL A 11 16.02 -4.07 7.47
CA VAL A 11 14.73 -4.79 7.57
C VAL A 11 14.15 -5.02 6.19
N PHE A 12 13.75 -6.26 5.91
CA PHE A 12 13.05 -6.66 4.69
C PHE A 12 11.93 -7.65 5.01
N PHE A 13 11.13 -7.96 3.99
CA PHE A 13 10.05 -8.92 4.08
C PHE A 13 10.26 -10.06 3.09
N GLU A 14 9.99 -11.29 3.49
CA GLU A 14 10.18 -12.48 2.69
C GLU A 14 8.84 -13.18 2.43
N GLY A 15 8.51 -13.30 1.14
CA GLY A 15 7.35 -14.03 0.64
C GLY A 15 7.55 -15.54 0.72
N ALA A 16 6.46 -16.30 0.59
CA ALA A 16 6.53 -17.77 0.57
C ALA A 16 7.23 -18.31 -0.68
N ASP A 17 7.29 -17.51 -1.74
CA ASP A 17 7.99 -17.76 -3.00
C ASP A 17 9.50 -17.42 -2.93
N GLY A 18 10.01 -17.05 -1.76
CA GLY A 18 11.42 -16.67 -1.56
C GLY A 18 11.77 -15.26 -2.02
N ARG A 19 10.82 -14.51 -2.60
CA ARG A 19 11.05 -13.10 -2.97
C ARG A 19 11.23 -12.24 -1.74
N ARG A 20 12.12 -11.25 -1.85
CA ARG A 20 12.43 -10.31 -0.78
C ARG A 20 12.02 -8.91 -1.16
N TYR A 21 11.21 -8.31 -0.29
CA TYR A 21 10.65 -6.99 -0.48
C TYR A 21 11.27 -6.02 0.52
N ARG A 22 11.67 -4.83 0.04
CA ARG A 22 12.09 -3.73 0.90
C ARG A 22 10.91 -3.20 1.71
N ARG A 23 9.76 -3.05 1.04
CA ARG A 23 8.55 -2.42 1.56
C ARG A 23 7.33 -3.12 1.02
N VAL A 24 6.25 -3.04 1.79
CA VAL A 24 4.91 -3.46 1.36
C VAL A 24 3.91 -2.36 1.69
N ALA A 25 3.03 -2.07 0.75
CA ALA A 25 1.95 -1.10 0.88
C ALA A 25 0.60 -1.74 0.55
N GLY A 26 -0.43 -1.36 1.29
CA GLY A 26 -1.81 -1.69 0.98
C GLY A 26 -2.50 -0.51 0.32
N GLY A 27 -3.20 -0.76 -0.78
CA GLY A 27 -4.11 0.19 -1.40
C GLY A 27 -5.54 -0.27 -1.23
N LEU A 28 -6.44 0.66 -0.95
CA LEU A 28 -7.85 0.39 -0.73
C LEU A 28 -8.68 1.38 -1.56
N ALA A 29 -9.67 0.86 -2.27
CA ALA A 29 -10.74 1.62 -2.89
C ALA A 29 -12.05 1.27 -2.18
N TRP A 30 -12.79 2.29 -1.75
CA TRP A 30 -14.03 2.09 -1.00
C TRP A 30 -15.14 1.61 -1.93
N PRO A 31 -16.15 0.90 -1.39
CA PRO A 31 -17.39 0.67 -2.11
C PRO A 31 -18.05 2.01 -2.46
N GLY A 32 -18.48 2.18 -3.72
CA GLY A 32 -19.07 3.43 -4.19
C GLY A 32 -19.67 3.29 -5.58
N ARG A 33 -20.67 4.13 -5.89
CA ARG A 33 -21.30 4.23 -7.23
C ARG A 33 -21.75 2.90 -7.84
N GLY A 34 -22.23 1.98 -7.00
CA GLY A 34 -22.67 0.64 -7.42
C GLY A 34 -21.54 -0.35 -7.74
N ARG A 35 -20.28 -0.01 -7.41
CA ARG A 35 -19.11 -0.87 -7.54
C ARG A 35 -18.66 -1.40 -6.17
N PRO A 36 -18.18 -2.66 -6.10
CA PRO A 36 -17.63 -3.19 -4.86
C PRO A 36 -16.29 -2.51 -4.52
N GLY A 37 -15.97 -2.42 -3.23
CA GLY A 37 -14.65 -2.00 -2.80
C GLY A 37 -13.56 -3.01 -3.20
N PHE A 38 -12.32 -2.54 -3.26
CA PHE A 38 -11.16 -3.33 -3.70
C PHE A 38 -9.95 -3.11 -2.79
N LEU A 39 -9.20 -4.18 -2.54
CA LEU A 39 -7.95 -4.19 -1.79
C LEU A 39 -6.85 -4.73 -2.68
N VAL A 40 -5.68 -4.10 -2.62
CA VAL A 40 -4.46 -4.61 -3.22
C VAL A 40 -3.29 -4.46 -2.27
N VAL A 41 -2.43 -5.47 -2.23
CA VAL A 41 -1.16 -5.43 -1.53
C VAL A 41 -0.05 -5.43 -2.57
N VAL A 42 0.86 -4.48 -2.50
CA VAL A 42 1.99 -4.34 -3.42
C VAL A 42 3.30 -4.39 -2.63
N GLY A 43 4.23 -5.23 -3.09
CA GLY A 43 5.59 -5.33 -2.58
C GLY A 43 6.58 -4.67 -3.52
N GLU A 44 7.52 -3.91 -2.97
CA GLU A 44 8.66 -3.35 -3.70
C GLU A 44 9.88 -4.27 -3.48
N ASP A 45 10.53 -4.70 -4.56
CA ASP A 45 11.71 -5.56 -4.50
C ASP A 45 12.82 -4.94 -3.63
N LEU A 46 13.57 -5.81 -2.94
CA LEU A 46 14.66 -5.36 -2.07
C LEU A 46 15.73 -4.59 -2.84
N HIS A 47 16.08 -5.11 -4.02
CA HIS A 47 17.13 -4.58 -4.87
C HIS A 47 16.55 -3.87 -6.09
N GLU A 48 17.28 -2.86 -6.55
CA GLU A 48 16.98 -2.22 -7.83
C GLU A 48 17.36 -3.16 -8.96
N ASP A 49 16.62 -3.07 -10.06
CA ASP A 49 17.01 -3.65 -11.32
C ASP A 49 18.32 -3.00 -11.80
N ALA A 50 19.29 -3.82 -12.18
CA ALA A 50 20.63 -3.37 -12.54
C ALA A 50 20.66 -2.51 -13.82
N ASP A 51 19.73 -2.74 -14.74
CA ASP A 51 19.70 -2.09 -16.04
C ASP A 51 18.95 -0.74 -15.97
N PHE A 52 17.94 -0.65 -15.11
CA PHE A 52 17.06 0.52 -15.05
C PHE A 52 17.18 1.36 -13.78
N GLY A 53 17.90 0.89 -12.76
CA GLY A 53 18.04 1.60 -11.48
C GLY A 53 16.71 1.82 -10.76
N VAL A 54 15.72 0.96 -11.01
CA VAL A 54 14.37 1.04 -10.43
C VAL A 54 13.99 -0.27 -9.77
N ARG A 55 13.26 -0.20 -8.65
CA ARG A 55 12.72 -1.39 -8.00
C ARG A 55 11.45 -1.84 -8.70
N HIS A 56 11.35 -3.14 -8.88
CA HIS A 56 10.14 -3.76 -9.39
C HIS A 56 9.09 -3.80 -8.28
N LEU A 57 7.84 -3.63 -8.69
CA LEU A 57 6.67 -3.73 -7.86
C LEU A 57 5.93 -5.01 -8.23
N HIS A 58 5.50 -5.76 -7.22
CA HIS A 58 4.76 -6.99 -7.38
C HIS A 58 3.45 -6.88 -6.64
N ARG A 59 2.34 -7.10 -7.35
CA ARG A 59 1.07 -7.39 -6.67
C ARG A 59 1.29 -8.68 -5.86
N LEU A 60 0.99 -8.64 -4.58
CA LEU A 60 1.17 -9.75 -3.63
C LEU A 60 -0.16 -10.44 -3.33
N ALA A 61 -1.21 -9.64 -3.13
CA ALA A 61 -2.57 -10.10 -2.95
C ALA A 61 -3.54 -9.05 -3.46
N GLU A 62 -4.74 -9.50 -3.81
CA GLU A 62 -5.88 -8.64 -4.06
C GLU A 62 -7.13 -9.32 -3.52
N SER A 63 -8.11 -8.51 -3.16
CA SER A 63 -9.42 -8.99 -2.77
C SER A 63 -10.44 -7.92 -3.11
N ALA A 64 -11.59 -8.35 -3.59
CA ALA A 64 -12.70 -7.48 -3.85
C ALA A 64 -13.88 -7.92 -3.00
N GLN A 65 -14.71 -6.96 -2.63
CA GLN A 65 -15.92 -7.21 -1.85
C GLN A 65 -16.96 -7.96 -2.71
N TRP A 66 -16.76 -9.26 -2.87
CA TRP A 66 -17.63 -10.15 -3.64
C TRP A 66 -18.35 -11.14 -2.71
N GLN A 67 -19.21 -10.65 -1.82
CA GLN A 67 -20.22 -11.48 -1.14
C GLN A 67 -21.11 -10.63 -0.24
N GLY A 68 -22.43 -10.64 -0.51
CA GLY A 68 -23.52 -10.41 0.46
C GLY A 68 -23.57 -9.07 1.22
N GLU A 69 -24.79 -8.69 1.62
CA GLU A 69 -25.12 -7.52 2.46
C GLU A 69 -24.46 -6.19 2.03
N SER A 70 -25.11 -5.53 1.07
CA SER A 70 -24.89 -4.13 0.64
C SER A 70 -23.47 -3.78 0.20
N PHE A 71 -23.30 -3.63 -1.12
CA PHE A 71 -22.11 -3.03 -1.75
C PHE A 71 -21.85 -1.57 -1.36
N MET A 72 -22.52 -1.05 -0.33
CA MET A 72 -22.34 0.29 0.22
C MET A 72 -21.69 0.26 1.60
N HIS A 73 -21.58 -0.91 2.26
CA HIS A 73 -21.00 -1.00 3.60
C HIS A 73 -19.50 -1.31 3.53
N PRO A 74 -18.65 -0.48 4.14
CA PRO A 74 -17.19 -0.66 4.11
C PRO A 74 -16.69 -1.73 5.10
N GLU A 75 -17.52 -2.21 6.02
CA GLU A 75 -17.08 -3.14 7.08
C GLU A 75 -16.52 -4.48 6.54
N PRO A 76 -17.17 -5.19 5.59
CA PRO A 76 -16.62 -6.43 5.05
C PRO A 76 -15.25 -6.21 4.40
N LEU A 77 -15.09 -5.09 3.68
CA LEU A 77 -13.82 -4.69 3.08
C LEU A 77 -12.75 -4.47 4.15
N LEU A 78 -13.07 -3.76 5.23
CA LEU A 78 -12.14 -3.49 6.31
C LEU A 78 -11.73 -4.75 7.10
N ARG A 79 -12.64 -5.71 7.26
CA ARG A 79 -12.31 -7.02 7.85
C ARG A 79 -11.35 -7.80 6.96
N CYS A 80 -11.57 -7.81 5.66
CA CYS A 80 -10.62 -8.40 4.71
C CYS A 80 -9.25 -7.67 4.73
N ALA A 81 -9.25 -6.34 4.87
CA ALA A 81 -8.03 -5.56 5.03
C ALA A 81 -7.24 -5.96 6.29
N LEU A 82 -7.93 -6.30 7.39
CA LEU A 82 -7.29 -6.81 8.61
C LEU A 82 -6.62 -8.17 8.38
N GLU A 83 -7.29 -9.08 7.68
CA GLU A 83 -6.75 -10.41 7.34
C GLU A 83 -5.49 -10.29 6.47
N LEU A 84 -5.58 -9.49 5.40
CA LEU A 84 -4.45 -9.22 4.52
C LEU A 84 -3.31 -8.50 5.25
N SER A 85 -3.61 -7.58 6.18
CA SER A 85 -2.62 -6.95 7.05
C SER A 85 -1.83 -7.96 7.88
N ARG A 86 -2.47 -9.03 8.36
CA ARG A 86 -1.80 -10.09 9.14
C ARG A 86 -0.98 -11.00 8.24
N GLN A 87 -1.53 -11.40 7.10
CA GLN A 87 -0.89 -12.33 6.17
C GLN A 87 0.35 -11.72 5.48
N TRP A 88 0.23 -10.45 5.07
CA TRP A 88 1.21 -9.71 4.27
C TRP A 88 1.90 -8.59 5.04
N LEU A 89 1.70 -8.52 6.36
CA LEU A 89 2.37 -7.54 7.23
C LEU A 89 2.17 -6.08 6.78
N VAL A 90 1.00 -5.77 6.19
CA VAL A 90 0.67 -4.43 5.72
C VAL A 90 0.44 -3.50 6.92
N PRO A 91 1.31 -2.49 7.14
CA PRO A 91 1.25 -1.67 8.35
C PRO A 91 0.16 -0.59 8.28
N VAL A 92 -0.20 -0.18 7.07
CA VAL A 92 -1.17 0.87 6.78
C VAL A 92 -1.75 0.68 5.37
N TRP A 93 -3.04 0.96 5.23
CA TRP A 93 -3.75 1.01 3.97
C TRP A 93 -3.89 2.46 3.49
N HIS A 94 -3.74 2.67 2.19
CA HIS A 94 -3.85 3.98 1.56
C HIS A 94 -5.16 4.07 0.78
N ALA A 95 -6.02 5.01 1.18
CA ALA A 95 -7.30 5.30 0.52
C ALA A 95 -7.75 6.73 0.83
N PRO A 96 -8.34 7.46 -0.12
CA PRO A 96 -9.11 8.67 0.15
C PRO A 96 -10.16 8.43 1.23
N GLN A 97 -10.52 9.40 2.08
CA GLN A 97 -11.57 9.17 3.08
C GLN A 97 -12.52 10.36 3.19
N SER A 98 -13.82 10.13 3.01
CA SER A 98 -14.89 11.05 3.38
C SER A 98 -15.25 10.90 4.88
N ILE A 99 -16.28 11.61 5.32
CA ILE A 99 -16.80 11.46 6.69
C ILE A 99 -17.35 10.06 6.92
N PHE A 100 -18.01 9.46 5.92
CA PHE A 100 -18.64 8.15 6.05
C PHE A 100 -17.62 7.05 6.33
N GLU A 101 -16.55 6.95 5.54
CA GLU A 101 -15.56 5.89 5.70
C GLU A 101 -14.72 6.08 6.97
N ARG A 102 -14.48 7.33 7.39
CA ARG A 102 -13.83 7.62 8.68
C ARG A 102 -14.67 7.16 9.86
N THR A 103 -15.98 7.35 9.80
CA THR A 103 -16.91 6.91 10.85
C THR A 103 -16.94 5.39 10.92
N ALA A 104 -17.13 4.70 9.79
CA ALA A 104 -17.15 3.24 9.76
C ALA A 104 -15.82 2.62 10.23
N LEU A 105 -14.67 3.20 9.83
CA LEU A 105 -13.36 2.78 10.32
C LEU A 105 -13.22 2.97 11.84
N ARG A 106 -13.74 4.07 12.39
CA ARG A 106 -13.72 4.34 13.83
C ARG A 106 -14.56 3.33 14.59
N GLU A 107 -15.76 3.03 14.10
CA GLU A 107 -16.68 2.05 14.71
C GLU A 107 -16.09 0.66 14.74
N LEU A 108 -15.56 0.18 13.60
CA LEU A 108 -14.88 -1.11 13.54
C LEU A 108 -13.67 -1.15 14.47
N ASN A 109 -12.83 -0.12 14.49
CA ASN A 109 -11.66 -0.09 15.37
C ASN A 109 -12.04 -0.05 16.86
N ALA A 110 -13.13 0.62 17.22
CA ALA A 110 -13.65 0.61 18.58
C ALA A 110 -14.18 -0.77 18.98
N GLN A 111 -14.79 -1.50 18.04
CA GLN A 111 -15.19 -2.90 18.24
C GLN A 111 -13.95 -3.80 18.42
N LEU A 112 -12.98 -3.72 17.50
CA LEU A 112 -11.74 -4.49 17.58
C LEU A 112 -10.98 -4.23 18.87
N GLU A 113 -10.95 -2.98 19.35
CA GLU A 113 -10.32 -2.65 20.62
C GLU A 113 -11.02 -3.31 21.83
N ARG A 114 -12.36 -3.32 21.86
CA ARG A 114 -13.13 -4.06 22.87
C ARG A 114 -12.82 -5.55 22.84
N ASP A 115 -12.62 -6.10 21.65
CA ASP A 115 -12.29 -7.51 21.44
C ASP A 115 -10.78 -7.82 21.59
N ARG A 116 -9.97 -6.83 22.00
CA ARG A 116 -8.49 -6.91 22.08
C ARG A 116 -7.81 -7.33 20.77
N GLY A 117 -8.46 -7.06 19.64
CA GLY A 117 -7.97 -7.26 18.29
C GLY A 117 -7.03 -6.15 17.82
N ALA A 118 -6.30 -6.44 16.74
CA ALA A 118 -5.49 -5.43 16.06
C ALA A 118 -6.38 -4.45 15.28
N ARG A 119 -6.03 -3.16 15.31
CA ARG A 119 -6.75 -2.11 14.59
C ARG A 119 -6.35 -2.07 13.11
N VAL A 120 -7.29 -1.71 12.25
CA VAL A 120 -7.03 -1.37 10.85
C VAL A 120 -6.62 0.09 10.77
N ARG A 121 -5.50 0.37 10.12
CA ARG A 121 -5.02 1.74 9.88
C ARG A 121 -5.20 2.07 8.42
N VAL A 122 -6.02 3.08 8.15
CA VAL A 122 -6.19 3.67 6.80
C VAL A 122 -5.77 5.13 6.87
N VAL A 123 -5.01 5.58 5.88
CA VAL A 123 -4.57 6.97 5.72
C VAL A 123 -4.78 7.44 4.29
N ALA A 124 -4.87 8.75 4.10
CA ALA A 124 -4.90 9.32 2.76
C ALA A 124 -3.61 8.97 1.98
N PRO A 125 -3.70 8.69 0.67
CA PRO A 125 -2.52 8.51 -0.17
C PRO A 125 -1.69 9.81 -0.26
N PRO A 126 -0.37 9.73 -0.48
CA PRO A 126 0.49 10.91 -0.58
C PRO A 126 0.08 11.81 -1.73
N HIS A 127 -0.03 13.13 -1.52
CA HIS A 127 -0.48 14.12 -2.53
C HIS A 127 -1.96 14.00 -2.94
N TYR A 128 -2.78 13.26 -2.19
CA TYR A 128 -4.21 13.11 -2.54
C TYR A 128 -4.97 14.46 -2.58
N TYR A 129 -4.70 15.35 -1.63
CA TYR A 129 -5.40 16.62 -1.50
C TYR A 129 -4.86 17.76 -2.38
N ASP A 130 -3.87 17.48 -3.24
CA ASP A 130 -3.22 18.49 -4.10
C ASP A 130 -4.02 18.77 -5.40
N GLY A 131 -5.22 18.22 -5.53
CA GLY A 131 -6.17 18.49 -6.62
C GLY A 131 -5.97 17.71 -7.92
N ASN A 132 -4.82 17.05 -8.10
CA ASN A 132 -4.48 16.29 -9.33
C ASN A 132 -4.02 14.85 -9.07
N ALA A 133 -4.39 14.28 -7.92
CA ALA A 133 -3.91 12.98 -7.47
C ALA A 133 -4.18 11.85 -8.47
N LEU A 134 -5.37 11.79 -9.06
CA LEU A 134 -5.73 10.75 -10.02
C LEU A 134 -4.83 10.78 -11.28
N VAL A 135 -4.59 11.97 -11.82
CA VAL A 135 -3.73 12.18 -12.99
C VAL A 135 -2.30 11.75 -12.67
N LEU A 136 -1.78 12.20 -11.53
CA LEU A 136 -0.43 11.84 -11.06
C LEU A 136 -0.29 10.33 -10.91
N TYR A 137 -1.21 9.67 -10.19
CA TYR A 137 -1.09 8.25 -9.91
C TYR A 137 -1.28 7.39 -11.17
N ASN A 138 -2.22 7.76 -12.05
CA ASN A 138 -2.37 7.10 -13.35
C ASN A 138 -1.08 7.19 -14.16
N ALA A 139 -0.46 8.38 -14.26
CA ALA A 139 0.80 8.56 -14.98
C ALA A 139 1.94 7.68 -14.40
N MET A 140 2.02 7.57 -13.07
CA MET A 140 3.01 6.71 -12.40
C MET A 140 2.80 5.23 -12.71
N VAL A 141 1.57 4.73 -12.61
CA VAL A 141 1.26 3.34 -12.94
C VAL A 141 1.48 3.06 -14.43
N ARG A 142 1.03 3.94 -15.33
CA ARG A 142 1.24 3.79 -16.77
C ARG A 142 2.73 3.75 -17.13
N LYS A 143 3.56 4.60 -16.51
CA LYS A 143 5.02 4.55 -16.67
C LYS A 143 5.59 3.19 -16.28
N ARG A 144 5.16 2.62 -15.15
CA ARG A 144 5.62 1.31 -14.66
C ARG A 144 5.13 0.14 -15.52
N VAL A 145 3.93 0.23 -16.09
CA VAL A 145 3.35 -0.83 -16.93
C VAL A 145 3.88 -0.78 -18.37
N ALA A 146 3.76 0.37 -19.03
CA ALA A 146 4.01 0.48 -20.47
C ALA A 146 5.49 0.74 -20.81
N THR A 147 6.15 1.62 -20.03
CA THR A 147 7.52 2.07 -20.35
C THR A 147 8.57 1.23 -19.65
N GLN A 148 8.45 1.06 -18.33
CA GLN A 148 9.48 0.40 -17.53
C GLN A 148 9.26 -1.11 -17.40
N LYS A 149 8.02 -1.59 -17.52
CA LYS A 149 7.62 -2.99 -17.27
C LYS A 149 8.07 -3.50 -15.90
N THR A 150 8.00 -2.62 -14.90
CA THR A 150 8.44 -2.87 -13.52
C THR A 150 7.29 -3.18 -12.57
N LEU A 151 6.04 -3.16 -13.04
CA LEU A 151 4.86 -3.55 -12.25
C LEU A 151 4.33 -4.89 -12.73
N HIS A 152 4.41 -5.90 -11.85
CA HIS A 152 4.07 -7.29 -12.14
C HIS A 152 2.75 -7.65 -11.46
N PHE A 153 1.75 -8.01 -12.27
CA PHE A 153 0.40 -8.31 -11.79
C PHE A 153 0.18 -9.78 -11.46
N GLY A 154 0.85 -10.71 -12.14
CA GLY A 154 0.49 -12.14 -12.10
C GLY A 154 -0.97 -12.36 -12.54
N GLU A 155 -1.65 -13.33 -11.93
CA GLU A 155 -3.10 -13.51 -12.11
C GLU A 155 -3.85 -12.45 -11.28
N SER A 156 -4.48 -11.49 -11.97
CA SER A 156 -5.09 -10.32 -11.34
C SER A 156 -6.24 -9.76 -12.20
N LEU A 157 -7.23 -9.16 -11.55
CA LEU A 157 -8.33 -8.44 -12.19
C LEU A 157 -7.93 -7.00 -12.59
N ILE A 158 -6.85 -6.47 -12.01
CA ILE A 158 -6.43 -5.08 -12.17
C ILE A 158 -6.05 -4.72 -13.61
N PRO A 159 -5.32 -5.55 -14.39
CA PRO A 159 -4.99 -5.22 -15.78
C PRO A 159 -6.22 -4.96 -16.66
N ASN A 160 -7.32 -5.68 -16.43
CA ASN A 160 -8.56 -5.47 -17.19
C ASN A 160 -9.19 -4.12 -16.87
N ASP A 161 -9.22 -3.73 -15.60
CA ASP A 161 -9.73 -2.43 -15.17
C ASP A 161 -8.83 -1.28 -15.65
N LEU A 162 -7.51 -1.47 -15.65
CA LEU A 162 -6.56 -0.51 -16.23
C LEU A 162 -6.70 -0.38 -17.76
N ALA A 163 -7.09 -1.43 -18.46
CA ALA A 163 -7.29 -1.38 -19.91
C ALA A 163 -8.53 -0.57 -20.29
N THR A 164 -9.57 -0.59 -19.45
CA THR A 164 -10.80 0.19 -19.65
C THR A 164 -10.75 1.58 -19.00
N PHE A 165 -9.72 1.86 -18.22
CA PHE A 165 -9.52 3.16 -17.58
C PHE A 165 -9.41 4.28 -18.63
N PRO A 166 -10.21 5.35 -18.54
CA PRO A 166 -10.34 6.33 -19.61
C PRO A 166 -9.05 7.15 -19.79
N PRO A 167 -8.75 7.59 -21.03
CA PRO A 167 -7.60 8.45 -21.31
C PRO A 167 -7.82 9.90 -20.86
N ASP A 168 -9.07 10.38 -20.90
CA ASP A 168 -9.49 11.65 -20.31
C ASP A 168 -10.03 11.39 -18.91
N LEU A 169 -9.44 12.08 -17.93
CA LEU A 169 -9.77 11.92 -16.51
C LEU A 169 -10.73 13.00 -16.01
N SER A 170 -11.22 13.86 -16.92
CA SER A 170 -12.20 14.89 -16.61
C SER A 170 -13.50 14.26 -16.10
N GLY A 171 -13.82 14.48 -14.83
CA GLY A 171 -15.04 13.92 -14.20
C GLY A 171 -14.91 12.47 -13.71
N VAL A 172 -13.73 11.86 -13.83
CA VAL A 172 -13.45 10.50 -13.34
C VAL A 172 -13.06 10.56 -11.87
N ASP A 173 -13.66 9.68 -11.07
CA ASP A 173 -13.41 9.55 -9.64
C ASP A 173 -12.67 8.23 -9.33
N PHE A 174 -12.04 8.14 -8.16
CA PHE A 174 -11.42 6.90 -7.68
C PHE A 174 -12.45 5.78 -7.54
N ASP A 175 -13.69 6.12 -7.18
CA ASP A 175 -14.77 5.15 -6.97
C ASP A 175 -15.31 4.53 -8.27
N ASP A 176 -15.04 5.14 -9.43
CA ASP A 176 -15.51 4.63 -10.73
C ASP A 176 -14.75 3.37 -11.17
N HIS A 177 -13.51 3.20 -10.68
CA HIS A 177 -12.58 2.12 -11.04
C HIS A 177 -11.84 1.57 -9.80
N PRO A 178 -12.51 0.82 -8.91
CA PRO A 178 -11.92 0.40 -7.63
C PRO A 178 -10.60 -0.39 -7.74
N PRO A 179 -10.44 -1.36 -8.66
CA PRO A 179 -9.16 -2.06 -8.82
C PRO A 179 -8.01 -1.12 -9.18
N ALA A 180 -8.19 -0.24 -10.17
CA ALA A 180 -7.19 0.76 -10.55
C ALA A 180 -6.92 1.76 -9.42
N ALA A 181 -7.95 2.27 -8.77
CA ALA A 181 -7.85 3.21 -7.66
C ALA A 181 -7.06 2.64 -6.46
N ALA A 182 -7.33 1.40 -6.08
CA ALA A 182 -6.58 0.72 -5.03
C ALA A 182 -5.10 0.59 -5.41
N LEU A 183 -4.81 0.17 -6.66
CA LEU A 183 -3.44 0.09 -7.16
C LEU A 183 -2.74 1.46 -7.13
N PHE A 184 -3.41 2.51 -7.60
CA PHE A 184 -2.89 3.87 -7.61
C PHE A 184 -2.45 4.32 -6.22
N CYS A 185 -3.29 4.07 -5.21
CA CYS A 185 -2.97 4.41 -3.83
C CYS A 185 -1.77 3.63 -3.29
N ALA A 186 -1.67 2.33 -3.59
CA ALA A 186 -0.55 1.49 -3.17
C ALA A 186 0.77 1.91 -3.85
N VAL A 187 0.75 2.18 -5.15
CA VAL A 187 1.94 2.61 -5.91
C VAL A 187 2.38 4.00 -5.47
N ALA A 188 1.44 4.94 -5.29
CA ALA A 188 1.73 6.28 -4.78
C ALA A 188 2.40 6.22 -3.41
N ALA A 189 1.94 5.34 -2.53
CA ALA A 189 2.58 5.12 -1.23
C ALA A 189 4.03 4.64 -1.35
N LEU A 190 4.34 3.71 -2.26
CA LEU A 190 5.70 3.20 -2.44
C LEU A 190 6.62 4.24 -3.11
N ASP A 191 6.13 4.94 -4.13
CA ASP A 191 6.95 5.81 -4.96
C ASP A 191 7.16 7.21 -4.38
N LEU A 192 6.14 7.75 -3.68
CA LEU A 192 6.17 9.13 -3.18
C LEU A 192 6.56 9.21 -1.70
N THR A 193 6.48 8.10 -0.96
CA THR A 193 7.05 8.07 0.40
C THR A 193 8.46 7.55 0.34
N HIS A 194 9.43 8.36 0.77
CA HIS A 194 10.75 7.85 1.08
C HIS A 194 10.72 7.22 2.48
N PRO A 195 11.34 6.05 2.68
CA PRO A 195 11.54 5.56 4.03
C PRO A 195 12.33 6.61 4.79
N ARG A 196 11.82 7.04 5.95
CA ARG A 196 12.63 7.82 6.89
C ARG A 196 13.94 7.06 7.08
N PRO A 197 15.12 7.70 6.94
CA PRO A 197 16.36 7.01 7.25
C PRO A 197 16.22 6.45 8.66
N ALA A 198 16.46 5.15 8.81
CA ALA A 198 16.57 4.57 10.13
C ALA A 198 17.58 5.44 10.89
N ILE A 199 17.14 6.11 11.94
CA ILE A 199 18.06 6.82 12.83
C ILE A 199 19.04 5.74 13.27
N ARG A 200 20.28 5.79 12.75
CA ARG A 200 21.39 5.02 13.28
C ARG A 200 21.49 5.43 14.74
N ARG A 201 20.88 4.66 15.65
CA ARG A 201 21.26 4.66 17.06
C ARG A 201 22.64 4.01 17.10
N GLY A 202 23.64 4.83 16.81
CA GLY A 202 25.03 4.46 16.62
C GLY A 202 25.92 5.70 16.71
N ARG A 203 25.95 6.32 17.89
CA ARG A 203 27.22 6.75 18.48
C ARG A 203 27.45 5.69 19.57
N SER A 204 28.22 4.63 19.34
CA SER A 204 29.69 4.67 19.42
C SER A 204 30.16 5.82 20.32
N ALA A 205 30.10 5.59 21.64
CA ALA A 205 31.08 6.19 22.52
C ALA A 205 32.45 5.76 21.97
N GLY A 206 33.12 6.69 21.28
CA GLY A 206 34.50 6.50 20.88
C GLY A 206 35.39 6.47 22.13
N PRO A 207 36.64 5.99 22.03
CA PRO A 207 37.54 5.81 23.18
C PRO A 207 38.08 7.12 23.77
N ALA A 208 37.36 8.24 23.62
CA ALA A 208 37.78 9.57 24.06
C ALA A 208 37.45 9.87 25.55
N ASP A 209 36.68 9.03 26.23
CA ASP A 209 36.35 9.20 27.67
C ASP A 209 37.34 8.49 28.62
N ALA A 210 38.57 8.22 28.15
CA ALA A 210 39.57 7.48 28.91
C ALA A 210 40.92 8.22 28.99
N VAL A 211 40.97 9.55 29.22
CA VAL A 211 42.21 10.23 29.63
C VAL A 211 41.96 11.45 30.53
N GLY A 212 42.35 11.33 31.81
CA GLY A 212 42.87 12.40 32.70
C GLY A 212 41.84 13.39 33.28
N GLY A 213 41.63 13.54 34.59
CA GLY A 213 42.51 13.21 35.70
C GLY A 213 43.68 14.19 35.80
N TYR A 214 43.44 15.40 36.30
CA TYR A 214 44.15 16.10 37.38
C TYR A 214 43.33 17.32 37.80
#